data_AF-A0A9D6SW17-F1
#
_entry.id   AF-A0A9D6SW17-F1
#
_cell.length_a   1.000
_cell.length_b   1.000
_cell.length_c   1.000
_cell.angle_alpha   90.00
_cell.angle_beta   90.00
_cell.angle_gamma   90.00
#
_symmetry.space_group_name_H-M   'P 1'
#
loop_
_entity.id
_entity.type
_entity.pdbx_description
1 polymer ?
#
loop_
_entity_poly.entity_id
_entity_poly.type
_entity_poly.pdbx_seq_one_letter_code
_entity_poly.pdbx_strand_id
1 'polypeptide(L)' 'MARAQDQFEEFEATSLFCPRCRRATPTRKKLLLVLPGGSKYDYVCAECGTAVGGKTDNDPTAFHATLGPALGRRPRPSR' A
#
# COMPACT_ATOMS: atom_id res chain seq x y z
N MET A 1 9.24 -3.28 -28.90
CA MET A 1 9.33 -4.70 -28.48
C MET A 1 9.30 -4.72 -26.97
N ALA A 2 8.49 -5.64 -26.41
CA ALA A 2 7.92 -5.62 -25.06
C ALA A 2 8.94 -5.34 -23.95
N ARG A 3 8.63 -4.38 -23.07
CA ARG A 3 9.35 -4.20 -21.81
C ARG A 3 9.09 -5.45 -20.98
N ALA A 4 10.16 -6.09 -20.51
CA ALA A 4 10.11 -7.27 -19.67
C ALA A 4 9.03 -7.08 -18.59
N GLN A 5 8.07 -8.00 -18.57
CA GLN A 5 7.11 -8.08 -17.50
C GLN A 5 7.94 -8.30 -16.23
N ASP A 6 7.95 -7.32 -15.32
CA ASP A 6 8.47 -7.49 -13.97
C ASP A 6 7.67 -8.62 -13.31
N GLN A 7 8.13 -9.85 -13.55
CA GLN A 7 7.52 -11.11 -13.13
C GLN A 7 7.74 -11.38 -11.63
N PHE A 8 8.38 -10.45 -10.93
CA PHE A 8 8.49 -10.46 -9.49
C PHE A 8 7.36 -9.60 -8.94
N GLU A 9 6.20 -10.23 -8.78
CA GLU A 9 5.14 -9.71 -7.94
C GLU A 9 5.75 -9.33 -6.58
N GLU A 10 5.47 -8.12 -6.12
CA GLU A 10 6.09 -7.55 -4.94
C GLU A 10 5.98 -8.50 -3.73
N PHE A 11 7.12 -8.86 -3.12
CA PHE A 11 7.15 -9.86 -2.05
C PHE A 11 6.45 -9.32 -0.79
N GLU A 12 5.27 -9.86 -0.50
CA GLU A 12 4.52 -9.52 0.71
C GLU A 12 4.78 -10.54 1.81
N ALA A 13 4.91 -10.04 3.05
CA ALA A 13 5.04 -10.91 4.21
C ALA A 13 3.66 -11.52 4.56
N THR A 14 3.43 -12.76 4.15
CA THR A 14 2.19 -13.51 4.46
C THR A 14 2.10 -13.90 5.93
N SER A 15 3.23 -14.18 6.59
CA SER A 15 3.29 -14.54 8.01
C SER A 15 4.43 -13.84 8.74
N LEU A 16 4.12 -13.28 9.90
CA LEU A 16 5.11 -12.70 10.82
C LEU A 16 4.88 -13.20 12.25
N PHE A 17 5.95 -13.20 13.03
CA PHE A 17 5.89 -13.52 14.45
C PHE A 17 5.17 -12.39 15.20
N CYS A 18 4.07 -12.72 15.88
CA CYS A 18 3.40 -11.77 16.74
C CYS A 18 3.89 -11.92 18.19
N PRO A 19 4.37 -10.83 18.85
CA PRO A 19 4.82 -10.90 20.24
C PRO A 19 3.69 -11.19 21.23
N ARG A 20 2.43 -10.89 20.89
CA ARG A 20 1.27 -11.17 21.76
C ARG A 20 0.77 -12.60 21.64
N CYS A 21 0.66 -13.12 20.42
CA CYS A 21 0.23 -14.50 20.18
C CYS A 21 1.38 -15.51 20.38
N ARG A 22 2.63 -15.04 20.41
CA ARG A 22 3.88 -15.83 20.52
C ARG A 22 3.98 -16.95 19.49
N ARG A 23 3.41 -16.72 18.30
CA ARG A 23 3.35 -17.66 17.19
C ARG A 23 3.51 -16.91 15.87
N ALA A 24 3.93 -17.61 14.82
CA ALA A 24 3.86 -17.11 13.46
C ALA A 24 2.38 -17.06 13.06
N THR A 25 1.88 -15.85 12.85
CA THR A 25 0.47 -15.61 12.50
C THR A 25 0.39 -14.96 11.13
N PRO A 26 -0.69 -15.22 10.36
CA PRO A 26 -0.91 -14.51 9.12
C PRO A 26 -1.03 -13.01 9.37
N THR A 27 -0.41 -12.22 8.50
CA THR A 27 -0.41 -10.76 8.58
C THR A 27 -1.26 -10.13 7.50
N ARG A 28 -1.99 -9.08 7.87
CA ARG A 28 -2.73 -8.23 6.93
C ARG A 28 -1.98 -6.92 6.77
N LYS A 29 -1.77 -6.48 5.53
CA LYS A 29 -1.25 -5.15 5.22
C LYS A 29 -2.36 -4.11 5.39
N LYS A 30 -2.07 -3.04 6.10
CA LYS A 30 -2.96 -1.89 6.24
C LYS A 30 -2.23 -0.63 5.82
N LEU A 31 -2.78 0.06 4.83
CA LEU A 31 -2.26 1.34 4.39
C LEU A 31 -2.41 2.35 5.53
N LEU A 32 -1.28 2.91 5.97
CA LEU A 32 -1.23 3.93 7.02
C LEU A 32 -1.24 5.33 6.42
N LEU A 33 -0.36 5.55 5.44
CA LEU A 33 -0.11 6.87 4.89
C LEU A 33 0.27 6.78 3.42
N VAL A 34 -0.27 7.69 2.63
CA VAL A 34 0.09 7.86 1.22
C VAL A 34 0.93 9.11 1.09
N LEU A 35 2.17 8.98 0.63
CA LEU A 35 3.12 10.08 0.44
C LEU A 35 3.45 10.26 -1.05
N PRO A 36 3.91 11.44 -1.48
CA PRO A 36 4.33 11.67 -2.87
C PRO A 36 5.46 10.75 -3.35
N GLY A 37 6.34 10.33 -2.42
CA GLY A 37 7.46 9.44 -2.72
C GLY A 37 7.17 7.96 -2.50
N GLY A 38 5.96 7.58 -2.05
CA GLY A 38 5.67 6.20 -1.70
C GLY A 38 4.52 6.01 -0.71
N SER A 39 4.11 4.76 -0.51
CA SER A 39 3.03 4.39 0.39
C SER A 39 3.56 3.63 1.60
N LYS A 40 3.21 4.09 2.81
CA LYS A 40 3.58 3.41 4.06
C LYS A 40 2.45 2.49 4.50
N TYR A 41 2.79 1.23 4.73
CA TYR A 41 1.87 0.21 5.22
C TYR A 41 2.36 -0.35 6.56
N ASP A 42 1.42 -0.68 7.43
CA ASP A 42 1.66 -1.48 8.61
C ASP A 42 1.18 -2.92 8.39
N TYR A 43 1.97 -3.87 8.86
CA TYR A 43 1.56 -5.25 9.00
C TYR A 43 0.94 -5.46 10.38
N VAL A 44 -0.32 -5.86 10.38
CA VAL A 44 -1.04 -6.22 11.60
C VAL A 44 -1.30 -7.71 11.64
N CYS A 45 -1.16 -8.29 12.84
CA CYS A 45 -1.55 -9.68 13.08
C CYS A 45 -3.06 -9.84 12.80
N ALA A 46 -3.44 -10.82 11.98
CA ALA A 46 -4.85 -11.05 11.66
C ALA A 46 -5.69 -11.52 12.88
N GLU A 47 -5.03 -12.13 13.87
CA GLU A 47 -5.69 -12.69 15.06
C GLU A 47 -5.89 -11.64 16.16
N CYS A 48 -4.85 -10.86 16.48
CA CYS A 48 -4.89 -9.92 17.62
C CYS A 48 -4.84 -8.44 17.22
N GLY A 49 -4.68 -8.12 15.94
CA GLY A 49 -4.61 -6.74 15.44
C GLY A 49 -3.36 -5.96 15.85
N THR A 50 -2.37 -6.62 16.47
CA THR A 50 -1.13 -5.94 16.90
C THR A 50 -0.24 -5.64 15.71
N ALA A 51 0.33 -4.43 15.66
CA ALA A 51 1.33 -4.05 14.69
C ALA A 51 2.60 -4.89 14.91
N VAL A 52 2.97 -5.68 13.91
CA VAL A 52 4.12 -6.59 13.96
C VAL A 52 5.28 -6.11 13.08
N GLY A 53 5.04 -5.13 12.20
CA GLY A 53 6.05 -4.50 11.38
C GLY A 53 5.43 -3.48 10.43
N GLY A 54 6.27 -2.82 9.64
CA GLY A 54 5.82 -1.91 8.59
C GLY A 54 6.65 -2.07 7.32
N LYS A 55 6.04 -1.78 6.17
CA LYS A 55 6.74 -1.61 4.89
C LYS A 55 6.53 -0.19 4.38
N THR A 56 7.56 0.34 3.72
CA THR A 56 7.42 1.54 2.90
C THR A 56 7.66 1.12 1.47
N ASP A 57 6.65 1.36 0.66
CA ASP A 57 6.64 1.11 -0.76
C ASP A 57 6.98 2.42 -1.47
N ASN A 58 7.84 2.39 -2.47
CA ASN A 58 8.20 3.62 -3.20
C ASN A 58 7.25 3.91 -4.37
N ASP A 59 6.15 3.15 -4.52
CA ASP A 59 5.17 3.41 -5.57
C ASP A 59 4.35 4.69 -5.29
N PRO A 60 4.45 5.73 -6.16
CA PRO A 60 3.66 6.95 -6.05
C PRO A 60 2.25 6.77 -6.63
N THR A 61 1.94 5.61 -7.22
CA THR A 61 0.67 5.33 -7.90
C THR A 61 -0.55 5.55 -7.00
N ALA A 62 -0.47 5.11 -5.74
CA ALA A 62 -1.54 5.31 -4.76
C ALA A 62 -1.75 6.79 -4.41
N PHE A 63 -0.68 7.60 -4.41
CA PHE A 63 -0.73 9.05 -4.18
C PHE A 63 -1.47 9.76 -5.31
N HIS A 64 -1.16 9.40 -6.55
CA HIS A 64 -1.82 9.95 -7.73
C HIS A 64 -3.32 9.57 -7.76
N ALA A 65 -3.65 8.34 -7.34
CA ALA A 65 -5.03 7.89 -7.25
C ALA A 65 -5.83 8.61 -6.15
N THR A 66 -5.23 8.85 -4.97
CA THR A 66 -5.91 9.53 -3.85
C THR A 66 -6.10 11.02 -4.09
N LEU A 67 -5.20 11.70 -4.81
CA LEU A 67 -5.38 13.12 -5.12
C LEU A 67 -6.55 13.39 -6.09
N GLY A 68 -7.03 12.38 -6.81
CA GLY A 68 -8.14 12.51 -7.76
C GLY A 68 -7.90 13.56 -8.86
N PRO A 69 -8.75 13.64 -9.89
CA PRO A 69 -8.59 14.61 -10.96
C PRO A 69 -9.11 15.97 -10.51
N ALA A 70 -8.42 16.63 -9.57
CA ALA A 70 -8.71 18.02 -9.22
C ALA A 70 -8.33 19.01 -10.36
N LEU A 71 -7.76 18.53 -11.47
CA LEU A 71 -7.34 19.36 -12.63
C LEU A 71 -8.16 19.12 -13.91
N GLY A 72 -9.35 18.50 -13.82
CA GLY A 72 -10.10 18.01 -15.00
C GLY A 72 -11.45 18.66 -15.34
N ARG A 73 -11.98 19.62 -14.56
CA ARG A 73 -13.26 20.27 -14.89
C ARG A 73 -13.08 21.77 -15.12
N ARG A 74 -12.60 22.12 -16.32
CA ARG A 74 -12.95 23.43 -16.89
C ARG A 74 -14.46 23.44 -17.16
N PRO A 75 -15.23 24.41 -16.66
CA PRO A 75 -16.60 24.57 -17.10
C PRO A 75 -16.59 24.88 -18.61
N ARG A 76 -17.41 24.13 -19.35
CA ARG A 76 -17.69 24.36 -20.77
C ARG A 76 -18.32 25.76 -20.92
N PRO A 77 -17.73 26.69 -21.68
CA PRO A 77 -18.35 27.99 -21.92
C PRO A 77 -19.61 27.80 -22.78
N SER A 78 -20.74 28.32 -22.30
CA SER A 78 -22.00 28.35 -23.02
C SER A 78 -21.94 29.40 -24.12
N ARG A 79 -22.00 28.95 -25.38
CA ARG A 79 -22.40 29.79 -26.52
C ARG A 79 -23.67 29.24 -27.11
#